data_AF-A0A2U8VTK3-F1
#
_entry.id   AF-A0A2U8VTK3-F1
#
_cell.length_a   1.000
_cell.length_b   1.000
_cell.length_c   1.000
_cell.angle_alpha   90.00
_cell.angle_beta   90.00
_cell.angle_gamma   90.00
#
_symmetry.space_group_name_H-M   'P 1'
#
loop_
_entity.id
_entity.type
_entity.pdbx_description
1 polymer ?
#
loop_
_entity_poly.entity_id
_entity_poly.type
_entity_poly.pdbx_seq_one_letter_code
_entity_poly.pdbx_strand_id
1 'polypeptide(L)'
;MRFEIERKFLVAHDGWRAAATGRRSLRDGLVGQFGRGKVRVRLDEDRAWLTVKGARLGISRPEFEYEIPCADAEAMLSNVCVGTVIDKTRHCVPHDGLTWVVDEFGGCLAGIVLAEVELEAEDQPFSRPDWLGGEVTGDLRFRQTTLLHLCRQTDRPVTMADILALPAAL
;
A
#
# COMPACT_ATOMS: atom_id res chain seq x y z
N MET A 1 -5.77 -10.03 -20.44
CA MET A 1 -5.58 -8.86 -19.54
C MET A 1 -6.17 -9.27 -18.21
N ARG A 2 -5.37 -9.33 -17.13
CA ARG A 2 -5.90 -9.63 -15.79
C ARG A 2 -6.19 -8.30 -15.11
N PHE A 3 -7.40 -8.15 -14.59
CA PHE A 3 -7.76 -7.06 -13.70
C PHE A 3 -7.53 -7.59 -12.28
N GLU A 4 -6.68 -6.94 -11.51
CA GLU A 4 -6.54 -7.22 -10.09
C GLU A 4 -7.73 -6.57 -9.37
N ILE A 5 -8.56 -7.39 -8.73
CA ILE A 5 -9.73 -6.91 -7.97
C ILE A 5 -9.34 -6.94 -6.50
N GLU A 6 -8.88 -5.80 -6.00
CA GLU A 6 -8.45 -5.63 -4.61
C GLU A 6 -9.48 -4.81 -3.84
N ARG A 7 -9.84 -5.29 -2.63
CA ARG A 7 -10.59 -4.49 -1.65
C ARG A 7 -9.71 -4.14 -0.46
N LYS A 8 -9.85 -2.91 0.03
CA LYS A 8 -9.02 -2.33 1.09
C LYS A 8 -9.86 -1.91 2.29
N PHE A 9 -9.35 -2.15 3.48
CA PHE A 9 -10.05 -1.92 4.74
C PHE A 9 -9.13 -1.30 5.78
N LEU A 10 -9.75 -0.59 6.71
CA LEU A 10 -9.13 -0.27 8.00
C LEU A 10 -9.02 -1.55 8.84
N VAL A 11 -8.12 -1.54 9.82
CA VAL A 11 -8.04 -2.59 10.85
C VAL A 11 -8.63 -2.04 12.16
N ALA A 12 -9.57 -2.77 12.74
CA ALA A 12 -10.26 -2.38 13.96
C ALA A 12 -9.47 -2.70 15.23
N HIS A 13 -8.74 -3.83 15.25
CA HIS A 13 -7.89 -4.24 16.36
C HIS A 13 -6.83 -5.27 15.92
N ASP A 14 -5.87 -5.55 16.80
CA ASP A 14 -4.70 -6.39 16.52
C ASP A 14 -4.96 -7.91 16.54
N GLY A 15 -6.23 -8.33 16.44
CA GLY A 15 -6.61 -9.76 16.48
C GLY A 15 -6.00 -10.58 15.35
N TRP A 16 -5.71 -9.93 14.21
CA TRP A 16 -5.04 -10.53 13.05
C TRP A 16 -3.64 -11.06 13.34
N ARG A 17 -2.92 -10.50 14.33
CA ARG A 17 -1.51 -10.85 14.58
C ARG A 17 -1.33 -12.32 14.95
N ALA A 18 -2.28 -12.91 15.66
CA ALA A 18 -2.24 -14.32 16.06
C ALA A 18 -2.41 -15.28 14.88
N ALA A 19 -3.04 -14.83 13.79
CA ALA A 19 -3.28 -15.62 12.58
C ALA A 19 -2.27 -15.33 11.45
N ALA A 20 -1.32 -14.42 11.66
CA ALA A 20 -0.33 -14.07 10.64
C ALA A 20 0.66 -15.23 10.42
N THR A 21 0.79 -15.68 9.18
CA THR A 21 1.66 -16.81 8.80
C THR A 21 2.93 -16.38 8.06
N GLY A 22 3.01 -15.13 7.63
CA GLY A 22 4.18 -14.56 6.99
C GLY A 22 4.30 -13.07 7.28
N ARG A 23 5.53 -12.56 7.25
CA ARG A 23 5.82 -11.13 7.34
C ARG A 23 6.94 -10.80 6.35
N ARG A 24 6.87 -9.63 5.73
CA ARG A 24 7.93 -9.10 4.85
C ARG A 24 8.11 -7.62 5.07
N SER A 25 9.35 -7.15 5.02
CA SER A 25 9.67 -5.72 5.11
C SER A 25 9.71 -5.11 3.72
N LEU A 26 8.86 -4.11 3.48
CA LEU A 26 8.77 -3.42 2.20
C LEU A 26 9.13 -1.94 2.35
N ARG A 27 9.88 -1.43 1.38
CA ARG A 27 10.16 -0.01 1.20
C ARG A 27 9.77 0.41 -0.22
N ASP A 28 8.82 1.33 -0.32
CA ASP A 28 8.33 1.88 -1.58
C ASP A 28 8.77 3.33 -1.73
N GLY A 29 9.40 3.68 -2.85
CA GLY A 29 9.78 5.05 -3.19
C GLY A 29 9.15 5.52 -4.49
N LEU A 30 8.68 6.77 -4.56
CA LEU A 30 8.34 7.38 -5.84
C LEU A 30 9.58 8.03 -6.45
N VAL A 31 10.07 7.44 -7.55
CA VAL A 31 11.17 7.97 -8.35
C VAL A 31 10.70 9.17 -9.18
N GLY A 32 9.45 9.13 -9.65
CA GLY A 32 8.85 10.24 -10.40
C GLY A 32 7.35 10.08 -10.61
N GLN A 33 6.68 11.19 -10.92
CA GLN A 33 5.28 11.25 -11.33
C GLN A 33 5.18 12.06 -12.63
N PHE A 34 4.33 11.63 -13.56
CA PHE A 34 4.14 12.31 -14.84
C PHE A 34 2.68 12.17 -15.31
N GLY A 35 2.00 13.29 -15.58
CA GLY A 35 0.56 13.28 -15.87
C GLY A 35 -0.23 12.54 -14.80
N ARG A 36 -0.89 11.42 -15.17
CA ARG A 36 -1.59 10.51 -14.23
C ARG A 36 -0.82 9.20 -13.95
N GLY A 37 0.43 9.12 -14.40
CA GLY A 37 1.34 7.98 -14.23
C GLY A 37 2.44 8.23 -13.19
N LYS A 38 3.20 7.18 -12.87
CA LYS A 38 4.31 7.22 -11.89
C LYS A 38 5.37 6.14 -12.14
N VAL A 39 6.59 6.42 -11.72
CA VAL A 39 7.65 5.42 -11.54
C VAL A 39 7.83 5.17 -10.04
N ARG A 40 7.77 3.91 -9.64
CA ARG A 40 7.95 3.47 -8.26
C ARG A 40 9.11 2.49 -8.20
N VAL A 41 10.03 2.68 -7.26
CA VAL A 41 10.97 1.65 -6.83
C VAL A 41 10.41 0.95 -5.60
N ARG A 42 10.50 -0.38 -5.55
CA ARG A 42 10.16 -1.19 -4.38
C ARG A 42 11.35 -2.07 -4.02
N LEU A 43 11.70 -2.08 -2.74
CA LEU A 43 12.53 -3.11 -2.13
C LEU A 43 11.62 -3.97 -1.24
N ASP A 44 11.51 -5.26 -1.54
CA ASP A 44 10.80 -6.28 -0.75
C ASP A 44 11.84 -7.26 -0.25
N GLU A 45 12.29 -7.07 1.00
CA GLU A 45 13.38 -7.82 1.61
C GLU A 45 14.66 -7.86 0.76
N ASP A 46 14.90 -8.97 0.07
CA ASP A 46 16.10 -9.25 -0.73
C ASP A 46 15.87 -9.13 -2.24
N ARG A 47 14.71 -8.64 -2.67
CA ARG A 47 14.35 -8.41 -4.08
C ARG A 47 13.84 -7.01 -4.31
N ALA A 48 14.04 -6.48 -5.52
CA ALA A 48 13.61 -5.15 -5.86
C ALA A 48 13.05 -5.03 -7.27
N TRP A 49 12.13 -4.08 -7.45
CA TRP A 49 11.51 -3.80 -8.74
C TRP A 49 11.40 -2.30 -9.00
N LEU A 50 11.61 -1.94 -10.26
CA LEU A 50 11.21 -0.64 -10.81
C LEU A 50 9.93 -0.83 -11.61
N THR A 51 8.85 -0.19 -11.17
CA THR A 51 7.56 -0.26 -11.84
C THR A 51 7.20 1.08 -12.48
N VAL A 52 6.96 1.09 -13.79
CA VAL A 52 6.41 2.24 -14.52
C VAL A 52 4.92 2.02 -14.74
N LYS A 53 4.11 2.93 -14.20
CA LYS A 53 2.65 2.82 -14.22
C LYS A 53 2.05 4.01 -14.98
N GLY A 54 1.26 3.73 -16.01
CA GLY A 54 0.55 4.75 -16.80
C GLY A 54 -0.71 5.28 -16.11
N ALA A 55 -1.44 6.13 -16.82
CA ALA A 55 -2.74 6.63 -16.39
C ALA A 55 -3.77 5.51 -16.26
N ARG A 56 -4.70 5.64 -15.29
CA ARG A 56 -5.86 4.74 -15.21
C ARG A 56 -6.82 4.98 -16.37
N LEU A 57 -7.32 3.88 -16.94
CA LEU A 57 -8.43 3.78 -17.88
C LEU A 57 -9.48 2.87 -17.22
N GLY A 58 -10.46 3.48 -16.55
CA GLY A 58 -11.39 2.78 -15.66
C GLY A 58 -10.66 2.12 -14.48
N ILE A 59 -10.82 0.80 -14.34
CA ILE A 59 -10.16 -0.03 -13.32
C ILE A 59 -8.77 -0.54 -13.72
N SER A 60 -8.34 -0.32 -14.98
CA SER A 60 -7.04 -0.77 -15.48
C SER A 60 -6.04 0.36 -15.70
N ARG A 61 -4.76 0.02 -15.87
CA ARG A 61 -3.73 0.92 -16.40
C ARG A 61 -2.60 0.13 -17.09
N PRO A 62 -1.86 0.74 -18.04
CA PRO A 62 -0.58 0.20 -18.48
C PRO A 62 0.40 0.12 -17.30
N GLU A 63 1.10 -1.01 -17.18
CA GLU A 63 2.07 -1.25 -16.13
C GLU A 63 3.23 -2.09 -16.68
N PHE A 64 4.45 -1.63 -16.42
CA PHE A 64 5.69 -2.32 -16.80
C PHE A 64 6.53 -2.50 -15.53
N GLU A 65 6.96 -3.72 -15.28
CA GLU A 65 7.72 -4.06 -14.09
C GLU A 65 9.04 -4.73 -14.47
N TYR A 66 10.12 -4.27 -13.86
CA TYR A 66 11.47 -4.76 -14.09
C TYR A 66 12.09 -5.08 -12.73
N GLU A 67 12.58 -6.31 -12.57
CA GLU A 67 13.43 -6.64 -11.44
C GLU A 67 14.77 -5.89 -11.57
N ILE A 68 15.25 -5.30 -10.48
CA ILE A 68 16.49 -4.52 -10.42
C ILE A 68 17.35 -4.99 -9.24
N PRO A 69 18.66 -4.71 -9.24
CA PRO A 69 19.51 -4.99 -8.08
C PRO A 69 19.03 -4.26 -6.83
N CYS A 70 19.06 -4.92 -5.66
CA CYS A 70 18.68 -4.32 -4.39
C CYS A 70 19.54 -3.11 -4.02
N ALA A 71 20.84 -3.15 -4.33
CA ALA A 71 21.75 -2.02 -4.11
C ALA A 71 21.30 -0.76 -4.88
N ASP A 72 20.81 -0.93 -6.12
CA ASP A 72 20.28 0.18 -6.91
C ASP A 72 18.98 0.71 -6.31
N ALA A 73 18.10 -0.19 -5.84
CA ALA A 73 16.87 0.19 -5.17
C ALA A 73 17.12 0.98 -3.87
N GLU A 74 18.05 0.53 -3.04
CA GLU A 74 18.48 1.22 -1.82
C GLU A 74 19.07 2.61 -2.13
N ALA A 75 19.89 2.71 -3.17
CA ALA A 75 20.45 3.97 -3.63
C ALA A 75 19.37 4.93 -4.14
N MET A 76 18.38 4.43 -4.89
CA MET A 76 17.24 5.25 -5.33
C MET A 76 16.38 5.70 -4.15
N LEU A 77 16.06 4.79 -3.22
CA LEU A 77 15.28 5.10 -2.01
C LEU A 77 15.95 6.20 -1.18
N SER A 78 17.27 6.12 -1.01
CA SER A 78 18.03 7.06 -0.17
C SER A 78 18.32 8.40 -0.85
N ASN A 79 18.62 8.40 -2.15
CA ASN A 79 19.16 9.59 -2.84
C ASN A 79 18.15 10.28 -3.76
N VAL A 80 17.14 9.55 -4.25
CA VAL A 80 16.17 10.05 -5.24
C VAL A 80 14.78 10.22 -4.61
N CYS A 81 14.35 9.24 -3.81
CA CYS A 81 13.02 9.22 -3.20
C CYS A 81 12.93 9.97 -1.87
N VAL A 82 13.79 10.96 -1.62
CA VAL A 82 13.79 11.70 -0.35
C VAL A 82 12.41 12.33 -0.10
N GLY A 83 11.80 11.97 1.04
CA GLY A 83 10.44 12.38 1.39
C GLY A 83 9.32 11.72 0.56
N THR A 84 9.60 10.71 -0.27
CA THR A 84 8.60 9.87 -0.97
C THR A 84 8.71 8.40 -0.63
N VAL A 85 9.34 8.06 0.50
CA VAL A 85 9.46 6.67 0.96
C VAL A 85 8.31 6.30 1.88
N ILE A 86 7.71 5.15 1.63
CA ILE A 86 6.87 4.43 2.59
C ILE A 86 7.61 3.18 3.02
N ASP A 87 7.76 3.00 4.32
CA ASP A 87 8.21 1.76 4.94
C ASP A 87 7.01 1.05 5.56
N LYS A 88 6.90 -0.27 5.39
CA LYS A 88 5.84 -1.08 6.00
C LYS A 88 6.27 -2.52 6.21
N THR A 89 5.71 -3.16 7.24
CA THR A 89 5.75 -4.61 7.39
C THR A 89 4.44 -5.17 6.85
N ARG A 90 4.54 -6.04 5.84
CA ARG A 90 3.40 -6.69 5.22
C ARG A 90 3.21 -8.08 5.82
N HIS A 91 2.05 -8.36 6.37
CA HIS A 91 1.68 -9.63 6.96
C HIS A 91 0.68 -10.40 6.10
N CYS A 92 0.87 -11.71 5.97
CA CYS A 92 -0.10 -12.61 5.34
C CYS A 92 -0.95 -13.27 6.42
N VAL A 93 -2.28 -13.12 6.33
CA VAL A 93 -3.25 -13.60 7.31
C VAL A 93 -4.31 -14.44 6.61
N PRO A 94 -4.19 -15.78 6.64
CA PRO A 94 -5.21 -16.66 6.08
C PRO A 94 -6.54 -16.58 6.83
N HIS A 95 -7.66 -16.49 6.12
CA HIS A 95 -9.00 -16.52 6.69
C HIS A 95 -9.98 -17.06 5.65
N ASP A 96 -10.69 -18.15 5.99
CA ASP A 96 -11.75 -18.77 5.17
C ASP A 96 -11.44 -18.89 3.67
N GLY A 97 -10.26 -19.46 3.37
CA GLY A 97 -9.84 -19.74 2.00
C GLY A 97 -9.24 -18.55 1.24
N LEU A 98 -9.24 -17.35 1.83
CA LEU A 98 -8.54 -16.18 1.30
C LEU A 98 -7.30 -15.86 2.12
N THR A 99 -6.34 -15.20 1.48
CA THR A 99 -5.17 -14.65 2.16
C THR A 99 -5.30 -13.14 2.22
N TRP A 100 -5.48 -12.61 3.43
CA TRP A 100 -5.45 -11.19 3.67
C TRP A 100 -4.02 -10.69 3.77
N VAL A 101 -3.81 -9.48 3.29
CA VAL A 101 -2.55 -8.76 3.38
C VAL A 101 -2.75 -7.60 4.34
N VAL A 102 -2.12 -7.66 5.52
CA VAL A 102 -2.18 -6.59 6.51
C VAL A 102 -0.87 -5.81 6.51
N ASP A 103 -0.92 -4.55 6.09
CA ASP A 103 0.22 -3.65 6.08
C ASP A 103 0.25 -2.81 7.35
N GLU A 104 1.28 -3.02 8.17
CA GLU A 104 1.64 -2.18 9.31
C GLU A 104 2.69 -1.15 8.86
N PHE A 105 2.30 0.11 8.76
CA PHE A 105 3.15 1.17 8.25
C PHE A 105 4.14 1.67 9.31
N GLY A 106 5.34 2.07 8.87
CA GLY A 106 6.40 2.64 9.69
C GLY A 106 6.66 4.12 9.43
N GLY A 107 7.69 4.66 10.09
CA GLY A 107 8.15 6.04 9.90
C GLY A 107 7.05 7.07 10.17
N CYS A 108 6.85 8.00 9.23
CA CYS A 108 5.81 9.03 9.34
C CYS A 108 4.38 8.47 9.39
N LEU A 109 4.16 7.22 8.99
CA LEU A 109 2.86 6.53 9.02
C LEU A 109 2.77 5.50 10.14
N ALA A 110 3.68 5.53 11.11
CA ALA A 110 3.66 4.62 12.25
C ALA A 110 2.30 4.62 12.96
N GLY A 111 1.73 3.44 13.14
CA GLY A 111 0.41 3.24 13.75
C GLY A 111 -0.76 3.21 12.76
N ILE A 112 -0.53 3.50 11.47
CA ILE A 112 -1.50 3.24 10.42
C ILE A 112 -1.40 1.77 10.03
N VAL A 113 -2.54 1.06 10.06
CA VAL A 113 -2.65 -0.35 9.65
C VAL A 113 -3.81 -0.51 8.67
N LEU A 114 -3.53 -1.11 7.51
CA LEU A 114 -4.53 -1.35 6.47
C LEU A 114 -4.52 -2.82 6.07
N ALA A 115 -5.69 -3.34 5.71
CA ALA A 115 -5.84 -4.69 5.20
C ALA A 115 -6.33 -4.68 3.75
N GLU A 116 -5.76 -5.54 2.92
CA GLU A 116 -6.11 -5.74 1.52
C GLU A 116 -6.45 -7.23 1.31
N VAL A 117 -7.41 -7.50 0.43
CA VAL A 117 -7.71 -8.85 -0.06
C VAL A 117 -7.89 -8.79 -1.57
N GLU A 118 -7.23 -9.70 -2.27
CA GLU A 118 -7.40 -9.91 -3.71
C GLU A 118 -8.55 -10.90 -3.95
N LEU A 119 -9.41 -10.59 -4.90
CA LEU A 119 -10.58 -11.36 -5.28
C LEU A 119 -10.51 -11.72 -6.77
N GLU A 120 -11.20 -12.79 -7.15
CA GLU A 120 -11.38 -13.25 -8.52
C GLU A 120 -12.49 -12.48 -9.25
N ALA A 121 -13.45 -11.91 -8.52
CA ALA A 121 -14.58 -11.14 -9.03
C ALA A 121 -14.99 -10.02 -8.06
N GLU A 122 -15.59 -8.93 -8.58
CA GLU A 122 -16.00 -7.76 -7.76
C GLU A 122 -17.08 -8.13 -6.73
N ASP A 123 -17.95 -9.08 -7.08
CA ASP A 123 -19.05 -9.58 -6.26
C ASP A 123 -18.70 -10.88 -5.52
N GLN A 124 -17.44 -11.32 -5.55
CA GLN A 124 -17.01 -12.52 -4.82
C GLN A 124 -17.33 -12.36 -3.33
N PRO A 125 -18.14 -13.25 -2.75
CA PRO A 125 -18.42 -13.22 -1.32
C PRO A 125 -17.17 -13.66 -0.54
N PHE A 126 -16.96 -13.03 0.61
CA PHE A 126 -15.97 -13.46 1.58
C PHE A 126 -16.49 -13.22 2.99
N SER A 127 -16.02 -14.04 3.94
CA SER A 127 -16.26 -13.81 5.36
C SER A 127 -15.35 -12.71 5.87
N ARG A 128 -15.92 -11.85 6.71
CA ARG A 128 -15.19 -10.73 7.30
C ARG A 128 -14.55 -11.19 8.60
N PRO A 129 -13.22 -11.14 8.74
CA PRO A 129 -12.58 -11.32 10.03
C PRO A 129 -13.09 -10.30 11.06
N ASP A 130 -13.08 -10.66 12.33
CA ASP A 130 -13.52 -9.81 13.45
C ASP A 130 -12.71 -8.50 13.55
N TRP A 131 -11.41 -8.57 13.26
CA TRP A 131 -10.49 -7.44 13.25
C TRP A 131 -10.66 -6.49 12.06
N LEU A 132 -11.49 -6.83 11.07
CA LEU A 132 -11.65 -6.04 9.85
C LEU A 132 -12.56 -4.82 10.10
N GLY A 133 -12.03 -3.63 9.82
CA GLY A 133 -12.74 -2.36 9.94
C GLY A 133 -13.54 -1.96 8.70
N GLY A 134 -13.79 -0.65 8.59
CA GLY A 134 -14.51 -0.05 7.46
C GLY A 134 -13.76 -0.18 6.13
N GLU A 135 -14.50 -0.33 5.04
CA GLU A 135 -13.93 -0.40 3.70
C GLU A 135 -13.51 0.98 3.19
N VAL A 136 -12.34 1.04 2.55
CA VAL A 136 -11.71 2.25 2.01
C VAL A 136 -11.18 2.04 0.58
N THR A 137 -11.63 1.00 -0.13
CA THR A 137 -11.19 0.64 -1.50
C THR A 137 -11.20 1.82 -2.48
N GLY A 138 -12.27 2.61 -2.47
CA GLY A 138 -12.44 3.79 -3.35
C GLY A 138 -11.92 5.11 -2.78
N ASP A 139 -11.54 5.13 -1.51
CA ASP A 139 -11.26 6.36 -0.78
C ASP A 139 -9.88 6.93 -1.13
N LEU A 140 -9.86 8.15 -1.67
CA LEU A 140 -8.63 8.80 -2.12
C LEU A 140 -7.66 9.08 -0.96
N ARG A 141 -8.16 9.18 0.27
CA ARG A 141 -7.38 9.49 1.47
C ARG A 141 -6.39 8.38 1.80
N PHE A 142 -6.75 7.13 1.49
CA PHE A 142 -5.94 5.94 1.77
C PHE A 142 -5.06 5.49 0.59
N ARG A 143 -4.94 6.32 -0.45
CA ARG A 143 -3.99 6.08 -1.55
C ARG A 143 -2.57 6.39 -1.08
N GLN A 144 -1.62 5.55 -1.50
CA GLN A 144 -0.18 5.73 -1.24
C GLN A 144 0.31 7.16 -1.50
N THR A 145 -0.13 7.77 -2.61
CA THR A 145 0.26 9.15 -2.98
C THR A 145 -0.24 10.19 -1.99
N THR A 146 -1.45 10.00 -1.44
CA THR A 146 -2.04 10.89 -0.45
C THR A 146 -1.36 10.73 0.91
N LEU A 147 -1.08 9.49 1.33
CA LEU A 147 -0.32 9.21 2.55
C LEU A 147 1.08 9.84 2.49
N LEU A 148 1.78 9.71 1.36
CA LEU A 148 3.07 10.37 1.13
C LEU A 148 2.96 11.90 1.15
N HIS A 149 1.87 12.46 0.62
CA HIS A 149 1.65 13.91 0.65
C HIS A 149 1.51 14.41 2.09
N LEU A 150 0.74 13.72 2.93
CA LEU A 150 0.61 14.05 4.35
C LEU A 150 1.96 14.00 5.06
N CYS A 151 2.74 12.94 4.86
CA CYS A 151 4.08 12.82 5.46
C CYS A 151 5.03 13.96 5.09
N ARG A 152 4.88 14.57 3.91
CA ARG A 152 5.71 15.71 3.48
C ARG A 152 5.32 17.04 4.12
N GLN A 153 4.12 17.11 4.68
CA GLN A 153 3.58 18.33 5.29
C GLN A 153 3.83 18.41 6.79
N THR A 154 4.43 17.39 7.39
CA THR A 154 4.60 17.34 8.84
C THR A 154 5.88 16.61 9.24
N ASP A 155 6.50 17.09 10.32
CA ASP A 155 7.65 16.45 10.97
C ASP A 155 7.23 15.48 12.08
N ARG A 156 5.92 15.36 12.38
CA ARG A 156 5.37 14.38 13.33
C ARG A 156 4.73 13.21 12.59
N PRO A 157 4.53 12.05 13.24
CA PRO A 157 3.74 10.98 12.67
C PRO A 157 2.32 11.44 12.29
N VAL A 158 1.88 11.01 11.12
CA VAL A 158 0.53 11.16 10.59
C VAL A 158 -0.38 10.19 11.33
N THR A 159 -1.52 10.68 11.79
CA THR A 159 -2.52 9.91 12.52
C THR A 159 -3.72 9.58 11.63
N MET A 160 -4.54 8.63 12.05
CA MET A 160 -5.80 8.33 11.36
C MET A 160 -6.73 9.55 11.30
N ALA A 161 -6.70 10.41 12.33
CA ALA A 161 -7.47 11.65 12.34
C ALA A 161 -7.02 12.63 11.24
N ASP A 162 -5.71 12.74 11.00
CA ASP A 162 -5.17 13.58 9.91
C ASP A 162 -5.64 13.08 8.54
N ILE A 163 -5.64 11.75 8.32
CA ILE A 163 -6.11 11.15 7.07
C ILE A 163 -7.61 11.40 6.89
N LEU A 164 -8.42 11.20 7.94
CA LEU A 164 -9.87 11.35 7.88
C LEU A 164 -10.33 12.81 7.77
N ALA A 165 -9.50 13.77 8.17
CA ALA A 165 -9.77 15.20 8.02
C ALA A 165 -9.70 15.69 6.56
N LEU A 166 -9.05 14.93 5.67
CA LEU A 166 -9.05 15.22 4.24
C LEU A 166 -10.44 15.00 3.63
N PRO A 167 -10.80 15.72 2.55
CA PRO A 167 -11.99 15.42 1.78
C PRO A 167 -11.90 14.02 1.17
N ALA A 168 -13.00 13.25 1.23
CA ALA A 168 -13.05 11.86 0.75
C ALA A 168 -12.92 11.72 -0.77
N ALA A 169 -13.14 12.81 -1.52
CA ALA A 169 -12.92 12.91 -2.97
C ALA A 169 -12.42 14.34 -3.32
N LEU A 170 -11.50 14.42 -4.28
CA LEU A 170 -11.09 15.66 -4.97
C LEU A 170 -11.97 15.87 -6.20
#